data_AF-A0AAD1SFE0-F1
#
_entry.id   AF-A0AAD1SFE0-F1
#
_cell.length_a   1.000
_cell.length_b   1.000
_cell.length_c   1.000
_cell.angle_alpha   90.00
_cell.angle_beta   90.00
_cell.angle_gamma   90.00
#
_symmetry.space_group_name_H-M   'P 1'
#
loop_
_entity.id
_entity.type
_entity.pdbx_description
1 polymer ?
#
loop_
_entity_poly.entity_id
_entity_poly.type
_entity_poly.pdbx_seq_one_letter_code
_entity_poly.pdbx_strand_id
1 'polypeptide(L)'
;MEDTAYSRLKKQIYKMTTKEVQLNSDIHFLSICKKRQLIPKGLKIKNPLANTQKTQYAENLCKRTSEKLRNHLIHQLYNKKYSIQHKKQYLLQNLREENTYIAKQLEHDLHYFYKKQQRDLFKKKNNKLIRLQQDYHKHLAEKEEWQEKSGIVNISDYKLSDPEASVLSKGLSFCPSTKLDDIGLYSDVEEFFRRMRLKEYFHDKESTETTMDYNNRKKNTNFSPAPGRNAKLDSYIESFRLRTVSLTTKQNQKKMFHNLSVQEQMAINDLKNNHAITIKPADKGGAVVIMNTQDYIKEGDRQLSDDKYYRKLNEDPTKEYTSQLRELIKSFPENLHLELQSLIPTSPCMGTFYMLPKIHKA
;
A
#
# COMPACT_ATOMS: atom_id res chain seq x y z
N MET A 1 23.39 -71.02 19.30
CA MET A 1 22.89 -70.27 18.13
C MET A 1 21.70 -69.36 18.47
N GLU A 2 20.95 -69.61 19.56
CA GLU A 2 19.77 -68.83 19.96
C GLU A 2 20.09 -67.39 20.43
N ASP A 3 21.23 -67.17 21.07
CA ASP A 3 21.61 -65.85 21.64
C ASP A 3 21.75 -64.73 20.59
N THR A 4 22.21 -65.08 19.39
CA THR A 4 22.45 -64.12 18.30
C THR A 4 21.15 -63.67 17.62
N ALA A 5 20.15 -64.56 17.53
CA ALA A 5 18.84 -64.25 16.94
C ALA A 5 18.04 -63.34 17.87
N TYR A 6 18.01 -63.66 19.16
CA TYR A 6 17.36 -62.86 20.19
C TYR A 6 17.96 -61.44 20.30
N SER A 7 19.29 -61.33 20.29
CA SER A 7 19.99 -60.03 20.29
C SER A 7 19.63 -59.15 19.08
N ARG A 8 19.47 -59.76 17.89
CA ARG A 8 19.03 -59.05 16.67
C ARG A 8 17.59 -58.55 16.79
N LEU A 9 16.68 -59.39 17.29
CA LEU A 9 15.27 -59.04 17.48
C LEU A 9 15.12 -57.88 18.48
N LYS A 10 15.80 -57.96 19.64
CA LYS A 10 15.85 -56.88 20.63
C LYS A 10 16.30 -55.57 20.00
N LYS A 11 17.41 -55.56 19.25
CA LYS A 11 17.90 -54.36 18.52
C LYS A 11 16.88 -53.80 17.54
N GLN A 12 16.15 -54.66 16.81
CA GLN A 12 15.10 -54.21 15.90
C GLN A 12 13.95 -53.51 16.65
N ILE A 13 13.50 -54.06 17.78
CA ILE A 13 12.40 -53.48 18.58
C ILE A 13 12.81 -52.12 19.17
N TYR A 14 14.04 -51.98 19.69
CA TYR A 14 14.54 -50.66 20.11
C TYR A 14 14.60 -49.67 18.95
N LYS A 15 15.07 -50.10 17.77
CA LYS A 15 15.10 -49.25 16.56
C LYS A 15 13.69 -48.78 16.16
N MET A 16 12.69 -49.66 16.22
CA MET A 16 11.29 -49.29 15.95
C MET A 16 10.74 -48.34 17.00
N THR A 17 11.08 -48.55 18.27
CA THR A 17 10.68 -47.66 19.38
C THR A 17 11.26 -46.27 19.22
N THR A 18 12.55 -46.13 18.85
CA THR A 18 13.17 -44.83 18.56
C THR A 18 12.45 -44.12 17.40
N LYS A 19 12.12 -44.85 16.32
CA LYS A 19 11.37 -44.29 15.20
C LYS A 19 9.98 -43.83 15.61
N GLU A 20 9.28 -44.62 16.43
CA GLU A 20 7.96 -44.28 16.96
C GLU A 20 7.99 -43.00 17.79
N VAL A 21 8.95 -42.86 18.72
CA VAL A 21 9.11 -41.63 19.53
C VAL A 21 9.37 -40.42 18.63
N GLN A 22 10.25 -40.56 17.64
CA GLN A 22 10.56 -39.48 16.69
C GLN A 22 9.32 -39.04 15.91
N LEU A 23 8.55 -40.00 15.37
CA LEU A 23 7.31 -39.72 14.64
C LEU A 23 6.27 -39.03 15.53
N ASN A 24 6.08 -39.50 16.77
CA ASN A 24 5.17 -38.87 17.73
C ASN A 24 5.57 -37.42 18.05
N SER A 25 6.87 -37.18 18.24
CA SER A 25 7.43 -35.86 18.49
C SER A 25 7.24 -34.91 17.29
N ASP A 26 7.45 -35.39 16.07
CA ASP A 26 7.26 -34.63 14.82
C ASP A 26 5.78 -34.31 14.56
N ILE A 27 4.89 -35.29 14.74
CA ILE A 27 3.44 -35.12 14.62
C ILE A 27 2.96 -34.07 15.63
N HIS A 28 3.37 -34.17 16.90
CA HIS A 28 2.97 -33.23 17.93
C HIS A 28 3.44 -31.80 17.60
N PHE A 29 4.71 -31.64 17.23
CA PHE A 29 5.27 -30.36 16.81
C PHE A 29 4.49 -29.74 15.63
N LEU A 30 4.28 -30.49 14.55
CA LEU A 30 3.58 -29.98 13.37
C LEU A 30 2.10 -29.73 13.64
N SER A 31 1.46 -30.52 14.51
CA SER A 31 0.06 -30.30 14.91
C SER A 31 -0.11 -29.01 15.69
N ILE A 32 0.84 -28.69 16.59
CA ILE A 32 0.84 -27.39 17.26
C ILE A 32 1.09 -26.27 16.26
N CYS A 33 2.04 -26.43 15.33
CA CYS A 33 2.24 -25.46 14.25
C CYS A 33 0.96 -25.26 13.42
N LYS A 34 0.20 -26.31 13.13
CA LYS A 34 -1.10 -26.21 12.46
C LYS A 34 -2.12 -25.43 13.28
N LYS A 35 -2.29 -25.77 14.57
CA LYS A 35 -3.24 -25.10 15.48
C LYS A 35 -2.92 -23.61 15.65
N ARG A 36 -1.63 -23.26 15.71
CA ARG A 36 -1.15 -21.87 15.88
C ARG A 36 -0.87 -21.15 14.56
N GLN A 37 -1.24 -21.73 13.41
CA GLN A 37 -0.98 -21.19 12.07
C GLN A 37 0.51 -20.84 11.78
N LEU A 38 1.44 -21.56 12.41
CA LEU A 38 2.89 -21.40 12.21
C LEU A 38 3.40 -22.31 11.09
N ILE A 39 4.44 -21.84 10.39
CA ILE A 39 5.13 -22.58 9.32
C ILE A 39 6.58 -22.81 9.74
N PRO A 40 7.02 -24.07 9.95
CA PRO A 40 8.42 -24.37 10.24
C PRO A 40 9.34 -23.90 9.10
N LYS A 41 10.53 -23.38 9.42
CA LYS A 41 11.49 -22.85 8.43
C LYS A 41 11.80 -23.82 7.27
N GLY A 42 11.92 -25.12 7.56
CA GLY A 42 12.18 -26.14 6.54
C GLY A 42 10.99 -26.47 5.62
N LEU A 43 9.79 -25.97 5.92
CA LEU A 43 8.59 -26.11 5.09
C LEU A 43 8.15 -24.77 4.48
N LYS A 44 8.89 -23.68 4.75
CA LYS A 44 8.59 -22.35 4.25
C LYS A 44 9.13 -22.23 2.82
N ILE A 45 8.21 -22.13 1.87
CA ILE A 45 8.53 -21.84 0.47
C ILE A 45 8.85 -20.35 0.36
N LYS A 46 10.04 -20.03 -0.16
CA LYS A 46 10.45 -18.65 -0.43
C LYS A 46 9.84 -18.18 -1.75
N ASN A 47 9.43 -16.92 -1.80
CA ASN A 47 8.91 -16.32 -3.02
C ASN A 47 10.05 -16.16 -4.05
N PRO A 48 9.99 -16.83 -5.22
CA PRO A 48 11.03 -16.72 -6.24
C PRO A 48 11.09 -15.32 -6.87
N LEU A 49 9.99 -14.57 -6.82
CA LEU A 49 9.89 -13.21 -7.38
C LEU A 49 10.20 -12.12 -6.34
N ALA A 50 10.70 -12.48 -5.16
CA ALA A 50 10.93 -11.53 -4.07
C ALA A 50 11.85 -10.36 -4.47
N ASN A 51 12.82 -10.60 -5.36
CA ASN A 51 13.82 -9.61 -5.77
C ASN A 51 13.49 -8.92 -7.10
N THR A 52 12.43 -9.33 -7.80
CA THR A 52 12.10 -8.81 -9.14
C THR A 52 10.72 -8.16 -9.14
N GLN A 53 9.67 -8.97 -9.03
CA GLN A 53 8.29 -8.51 -9.07
C GLN A 53 7.52 -9.10 -7.88
N LYS A 54 7.82 -8.56 -6.70
CA LYS A 54 7.17 -8.96 -5.45
C LYS A 54 5.70 -8.58 -5.51
N THR A 55 4.81 -9.57 -5.64
CA THR A 55 3.36 -9.38 -5.58
C THR A 55 2.77 -10.05 -4.35
N GLN A 56 1.72 -9.44 -3.78
CA GLN A 56 0.98 -10.01 -2.66
C GLN A 56 0.38 -11.38 -3.01
N TYR A 57 -0.04 -11.57 -4.26
CA TYR A 57 -0.49 -12.86 -4.76
C TYR A 57 0.60 -13.93 -4.67
N ALA A 58 1.83 -13.64 -5.13
CA ALA A 58 2.94 -14.58 -5.06
C ALA A 58 3.32 -14.92 -3.61
N GLU A 59 3.28 -13.95 -2.69
CA GLU A 59 3.51 -14.21 -1.26
C GLU A 59 2.41 -15.09 -0.64
N ASN A 60 1.14 -14.78 -0.92
CA ASN A 60 0.01 -15.56 -0.44
C ASN A 60 0.01 -16.98 -1.01
N LEU A 61 0.40 -17.14 -2.27
CA LEU A 61 0.56 -18.45 -2.91
C LEU A 61 1.67 -19.25 -2.20
N CYS A 62 2.84 -18.66 -1.96
CA CYS A 62 3.93 -19.33 -1.23
C CYS A 62 3.51 -19.73 0.20
N LYS A 63 2.78 -18.86 0.90
CA LYS A 63 2.23 -19.13 2.24
C LYS A 63 1.26 -20.30 2.21
N ARG A 64 0.23 -20.26 1.34
CA ARG A 64 -0.77 -21.34 1.19
C ARG A 64 -0.13 -22.66 0.81
N THR A 65 0.83 -22.65 -0.10
CA THR A 65 1.54 -23.87 -0.51
C THR A 65 2.37 -24.45 0.65
N SER A 66 3.01 -23.60 1.45
CA SER A 66 3.73 -24.02 2.67
C SER A 66 2.81 -24.65 3.73
N GLU A 67 1.60 -24.10 3.91
CA GLU A 67 0.57 -24.67 4.79
C GLU A 67 0.06 -26.02 4.30
N LYS A 68 -0.19 -26.15 2.99
CA LYS A 68 -0.58 -27.42 2.37
C LYS A 68 0.51 -28.48 2.53
N LEU A 69 1.77 -28.11 2.33
CA LEU A 69 2.92 -29.00 2.52
C LEU A 69 3.01 -29.51 3.96
N ARG A 70 2.86 -28.61 4.96
CA ARG A 70 2.79 -28.98 6.38
C ARG A 70 1.67 -29.98 6.65
N ASN A 71 0.47 -29.70 6.16
CA ASN A 71 -0.70 -30.56 6.39
C ASN A 71 -0.52 -31.94 5.74
N HIS A 72 0.02 -31.98 4.52
CA HIS A 72 0.34 -33.23 3.83
C HIS A 72 1.41 -34.04 4.60
N LEU A 73 2.45 -33.38 5.10
CA LEU A 73 3.49 -34.03 5.89
C LEU A 73 2.93 -34.64 7.19
N ILE A 74 2.03 -33.94 7.90
CA ILE A 74 1.35 -34.49 9.09
C ILE A 74 0.66 -35.81 8.73
N HIS A 75 -0.10 -35.83 7.65
CA HIS A 75 -0.79 -37.04 7.18
C HIS A 75 0.19 -38.17 6.85
N GLN A 76 1.27 -37.89 6.11
CA GLN A 76 2.31 -38.88 5.83
C GLN A 76 2.97 -39.44 7.09
N LEU A 77 3.19 -38.60 8.11
CA LEU A 77 3.78 -39.05 9.38
C LEU A 77 2.85 -39.96 10.17
N TYR A 78 1.53 -39.70 10.16
CA TYR A 78 0.55 -40.61 10.77
C TYR A 78 0.55 -41.99 10.09
N ASN A 79 0.60 -42.04 8.76
CA ASN A 79 0.68 -43.30 8.02
C ASN A 79 1.97 -44.08 8.37
N LYS A 80 3.11 -43.39 8.43
CA LYS A 80 4.38 -43.99 8.85
C LYS A 80 4.34 -44.47 10.30
N LYS A 81 3.70 -43.73 11.20
CA LYS A 81 3.52 -44.11 12.61
C LYS A 81 2.75 -45.41 12.70
N TYR A 82 1.62 -45.52 12.02
CA TYR A 82 0.79 -46.72 12.02
C TYR A 82 1.58 -47.96 11.55
N SER A 83 2.31 -47.84 10.43
CA SER A 83 3.15 -48.93 9.91
C SER A 83 4.23 -49.38 10.90
N ILE A 84 4.91 -48.44 11.57
CA ILE A 84 5.94 -48.74 12.58
C ILE A 84 5.34 -49.40 13.81
N GLN A 85 4.18 -48.91 14.29
CA GLN A 85 3.49 -49.46 15.45
C GLN A 85 3.03 -50.89 15.19
N HIS A 86 2.43 -51.15 14.03
CA HIS A 86 2.00 -52.50 13.65
C HIS A 86 3.19 -53.47 13.56
N LYS A 87 4.30 -53.05 12.93
CA LYS A 87 5.50 -53.87 12.83
C LYS A 87 6.13 -54.16 14.21
N LYS A 88 6.16 -53.15 15.09
CA LYS A 88 6.67 -53.31 16.46
C LYS A 88 5.79 -54.28 17.27
N GLN A 89 4.48 -54.15 17.16
CA GLN A 89 3.52 -55.02 17.86
C GLN A 89 3.65 -56.47 17.40
N TYR A 90 3.79 -56.70 16.09
CA TYR A 90 4.07 -58.03 15.54
C TYR A 90 5.36 -58.65 16.11
N LEU A 91 6.48 -57.90 16.13
CA LEU A 91 7.74 -58.41 16.69
C LEU A 91 7.66 -58.71 18.19
N LEU A 92 6.90 -57.91 18.95
CA LEU A 92 6.66 -58.15 20.37
C LEU A 92 5.78 -59.38 20.60
N GLN A 93 4.76 -59.59 19.75
CA GLN A 93 3.88 -60.74 19.82
C GLN A 93 4.66 -62.04 19.57
N ASN A 94 5.48 -62.09 18.51
CA ASN A 94 6.33 -63.25 18.22
C ASN A 94 7.27 -63.56 19.40
N LEU A 95 7.85 -62.54 20.04
CA LEU A 95 8.71 -62.75 21.19
C LEU A 95 7.94 -63.26 22.43
N ARG A 96 6.69 -62.84 22.62
CA ARG A 96 5.83 -63.33 23.72
C ARG A 96 5.50 -64.81 23.58
N GLU A 97 5.30 -65.26 22.33
CA GLU A 97 5.03 -66.66 21.98
C GLU A 97 6.27 -67.54 22.18
N GLU A 98 7.47 -67.02 21.90
CA GLU A 98 8.74 -67.74 22.14
C GLU A 98 9.15 -67.76 23.62
N ASN A 99 9.10 -66.62 24.31
CA ASN A 99 9.51 -66.52 25.72
C ASN A 99 8.81 -65.36 26.45
N THR A 100 7.73 -65.68 27.16
CA THR A 100 6.88 -64.69 27.83
C THR A 100 7.59 -63.92 28.95
N TYR A 101 8.50 -64.54 29.69
CA TYR A 101 9.23 -63.87 30.78
C TYR A 101 10.16 -62.78 30.23
N ILE A 102 10.95 -63.14 29.23
CA ILE A 102 11.89 -62.24 28.56
C ILE A 102 11.14 -61.07 27.88
N ALA A 103 9.99 -61.35 27.24
CA ALA A 103 9.16 -60.33 26.62
C ALA A 103 8.66 -59.28 27.63
N LYS A 104 8.20 -59.70 28.82
CA LYS A 104 7.75 -58.78 29.89
C LYS A 104 8.89 -57.89 30.39
N GLN A 105 10.08 -58.46 30.58
CA GLN A 105 11.26 -57.69 31.02
C GLN A 105 11.66 -56.65 29.97
N LEU A 106 11.66 -57.03 28.69
CA LEU A 106 11.96 -56.12 27.59
C LEU A 106 10.92 -54.99 27.46
N GLU A 107 9.62 -55.28 27.65
CA GLU A 107 8.57 -54.26 27.62
C GLU A 107 8.74 -53.21 28.72
N HIS A 108 9.15 -53.62 29.92
CA HIS A 108 9.47 -52.70 31.00
C HIS A 108 10.64 -51.77 30.64
N ASP A 109 11.74 -52.34 30.13
CA ASP A 109 12.92 -51.58 29.69
C ASP A 109 12.57 -50.61 28.54
N LEU A 110 11.75 -51.05 27.59
CA LEU A 110 11.28 -50.25 26.47
C LEU A 110 10.39 -49.09 26.92
N HIS A 111 9.56 -49.29 27.94
CA HIS A 111 8.73 -48.23 28.51
C HIS A 111 9.60 -47.10 29.09
N TYR A 112 10.61 -47.45 29.88
CA TYR A 112 11.53 -46.47 30.45
C TYR A 112 12.37 -45.78 29.36
N PHE A 113 12.89 -46.55 28.40
CA PHE A 113 13.60 -46.02 27.24
C PHE A 113 12.74 -45.04 26.43
N TYR A 114 11.48 -45.40 26.15
CA TYR A 114 10.52 -44.57 25.44
C TYR A 114 10.28 -43.25 26.17
N LYS A 115 9.97 -43.30 27.48
CA LYS A 115 9.74 -42.10 28.30
C LYS A 115 10.94 -41.17 28.31
N LYS A 116 12.16 -41.70 28.43
CA LYS A 116 13.41 -40.91 28.41
C LYS A 116 13.61 -40.21 27.06
N GLN A 117 13.55 -40.97 25.96
CA GLN A 117 13.67 -40.45 24.59
C GLN A 117 12.58 -39.39 24.28
N GLN A 118 11.35 -39.65 24.72
CA GLN A 118 10.23 -38.73 24.53
C GLN A 118 10.49 -37.40 25.24
N ARG A 119 10.93 -37.42 26.50
CA ARG A 119 11.28 -36.20 27.24
C ARG A 119 12.33 -35.37 26.52
N ASP A 120 13.42 -35.99 26.09
CA ASP A 120 14.54 -35.29 25.44
C ASP A 120 14.14 -34.68 24.08
N LEU A 121 13.40 -35.43 23.26
CA LEU A 121 12.94 -34.96 21.96
C LEU A 121 11.87 -33.87 22.09
N PHE A 122 10.91 -34.02 23.01
CA PHE A 122 9.89 -32.99 23.25
C PHE A 122 10.50 -31.69 23.75
N LYS A 123 11.52 -31.74 24.63
CA LYS A 123 12.27 -30.55 25.05
C LYS A 123 12.90 -29.82 23.85
N LYS A 124 13.54 -30.56 22.94
CA LYS A 124 14.13 -30.00 21.71
C LYS A 124 13.05 -29.38 20.80
N LYS A 125 11.89 -30.04 20.62
CA LYS A 125 10.78 -29.50 19.81
C LYS A 125 10.15 -28.28 20.43
N ASN A 126 10.00 -28.25 21.76
CA ASN A 126 9.42 -27.11 22.46
C ASN A 126 10.31 -25.87 22.30
N ASN A 127 11.63 -26.02 22.47
CA ASN A 127 12.57 -24.92 22.20
C ASN A 127 12.49 -24.42 20.76
N LYS A 128 12.33 -25.33 19.78
CA LYS A 128 12.14 -24.97 18.38
C LYS A 128 10.82 -24.23 18.15
N LEU A 129 9.75 -24.61 18.85
CA LEU A 129 8.44 -23.97 18.77
C LEU A 129 8.49 -22.56 19.36
N ILE A 130 9.12 -22.37 20.53
CA ILE A 130 9.30 -21.06 21.17
C ILE A 130 10.02 -20.10 20.22
N ARG A 131 11.13 -20.53 19.61
CA ARG A 131 11.85 -19.72 18.62
C ARG A 131 10.98 -19.36 17.41
N LEU A 132 10.20 -20.32 16.90
CA LEU A 132 9.27 -20.05 15.78
C LEU A 132 8.18 -19.05 16.16
N GLN A 133 7.70 -19.09 17.40
CA GLN A 133 6.72 -18.13 17.90
C GLN A 133 7.32 -16.74 18.05
N GLN A 134 8.53 -16.63 18.62
CA GLN A 134 9.25 -15.37 18.74
C GLN A 134 9.50 -14.74 17.37
N ASP A 135 9.99 -15.51 16.40
CA ASP A 135 10.18 -15.04 15.01
C ASP A 135 8.85 -14.57 14.39
N TYR A 136 7.75 -15.27 14.66
CA TYR A 136 6.42 -14.89 14.17
C TYR A 136 5.92 -13.59 14.80
N HIS A 137 6.05 -13.44 16.12
CA HIS A 137 5.61 -12.23 16.84
C HIS A 137 6.47 -11.04 16.47
N LYS A 138 7.79 -11.23 16.27
CA LYS A 138 8.68 -10.19 15.77
C LYS A 138 8.24 -9.68 14.40
N HIS A 139 7.93 -10.58 13.47
CA HIS A 139 7.41 -10.18 12.15
C HIS A 139 6.01 -9.57 12.19
N LEU A 140 5.16 -9.99 13.14
CA LEU A 140 3.84 -9.38 13.32
C LEU A 140 3.98 -7.94 13.85
N ALA A 141 4.83 -7.74 14.87
CA ALA A 141 5.16 -6.43 15.41
C ALA A 141 5.81 -5.52 14.37
N GLU A 142 6.76 -6.02 13.57
CA GLU A 142 7.35 -5.27 12.44
C GLU A 142 6.30 -4.87 11.38
N LYS A 143 5.22 -5.67 11.22
CA LYS A 143 4.13 -5.39 10.28
C LYS A 143 3.11 -4.39 10.86
N GLU A 144 2.78 -4.51 12.15
CA GLU A 144 1.92 -3.58 12.88
C GLU A 144 2.60 -2.21 13.01
N GLU A 145 3.90 -2.16 13.29
CA GLU A 145 4.70 -0.94 13.33
C GLU A 145 4.81 -0.27 11.93
N TRP A 146 4.74 -1.05 10.84
CA TRP A 146 4.64 -0.52 9.46
C TRP A 146 3.28 0.13 9.18
N GLN A 147 2.20 -0.36 9.79
CA GLN A 147 0.87 0.25 9.68
C GLN A 147 0.80 1.55 10.48
N GLU A 148 1.39 1.62 11.68
CA GLU A 148 1.52 2.86 12.46
C GLU A 148 2.46 3.90 11.81
N LYS A 149 3.52 3.46 11.13
CA LYS A 149 4.46 4.36 10.41
C LYS A 149 3.95 4.86 9.06
N SER A 150 2.78 4.41 8.59
CA SER A 150 2.29 4.71 7.24
C SER A 150 1.79 6.14 7.03
N GLY A 151 1.74 6.96 8.09
CA GLY A 151 1.14 8.30 8.01
C GLY A 151 -0.36 8.26 7.67
N ILE A 152 -1.00 7.09 7.72
CA ILE A 152 -2.45 6.94 7.48
C ILE A 152 -3.15 6.90 8.84
N VAL A 153 -4.16 7.75 8.99
CA VAL A 153 -5.05 7.79 10.17
C VAL A 153 -6.46 7.49 9.69
N ASN A 154 -6.94 6.28 9.99
CA ASN A 154 -8.31 5.89 9.65
C ASN A 154 -9.23 6.04 10.86
N ILE A 155 -10.12 7.03 10.82
CA ILE A 155 -11.17 7.25 11.83
C ILE A 155 -12.58 6.99 11.26
N SER A 156 -12.66 6.35 10.08
CA SER A 156 -13.90 5.89 9.48
C SER A 156 -14.21 4.44 9.89
N ASP A 157 -15.46 4.01 9.65
CA ASP A 157 -15.86 2.61 9.82
C ASP A 157 -15.40 1.72 8.66
N TYR A 158 -14.86 2.32 7.58
CA TYR A 158 -14.40 1.61 6.40
C TYR A 158 -13.07 0.90 6.66
N LYS A 159 -13.03 -0.40 6.35
CA LYS A 159 -11.82 -1.22 6.46
C LYS A 159 -11.07 -1.23 5.15
N LEU A 160 -9.94 -0.54 5.11
CA LEU A 160 -9.02 -0.58 3.97
C LEU A 160 -8.53 -2.01 3.71
N SER A 161 -8.54 -2.39 2.44
CA SER A 161 -7.80 -3.52 1.93
C SER A 161 -6.30 -3.24 1.88
N ASP A 162 -5.48 -4.31 1.83
CA ASP A 162 -4.01 -4.18 1.73
C ASP A 162 -3.57 -3.26 0.56
N PRO A 163 -4.16 -3.34 -0.65
CA PRO A 163 -3.79 -2.44 -1.75
C PRO A 163 -4.19 -0.97 -1.53
N GLU A 164 -5.35 -0.70 -0.93
CA GLU A 164 -5.79 0.66 -0.62
C GLU A 164 -4.85 1.32 0.40
N ALA A 165 -4.52 0.59 1.48
CA ALA A 165 -3.56 1.06 2.46
C ALA A 165 -2.16 1.28 1.84
N SER A 166 -1.73 0.38 0.96
CA SER A 166 -0.47 0.53 0.22
C SER A 166 -0.43 1.82 -0.61
N VAL A 167 -1.49 2.11 -1.37
CA VAL A 167 -1.57 3.35 -2.16
C VAL A 167 -1.55 4.59 -1.28
N LEU A 168 -2.40 4.63 -0.25
CA LEU A 168 -2.52 5.81 0.62
C LEU A 168 -1.22 6.09 1.38
N SER A 169 -0.45 5.05 1.71
CA SER A 169 0.86 5.18 2.38
C SER A 169 1.93 5.86 1.52
N LYS A 170 1.73 5.92 0.19
CA LYS A 170 2.63 6.68 -0.71
C LYS A 170 2.41 8.19 -0.59
N GLY A 171 1.32 8.62 0.04
CA GLY A 171 0.95 10.02 0.26
C GLY A 171 0.12 10.62 -0.88
N LEU A 172 -0.63 11.68 -0.56
CA LEU A 172 -1.52 12.35 -1.53
C LEU A 172 -0.77 13.14 -2.62
N SER A 173 0.52 13.40 -2.43
CA SER A 173 1.40 14.01 -3.43
C SER A 173 2.10 13.00 -4.34
N PHE A 174 1.83 11.70 -4.16
CA PHE A 174 2.36 10.67 -5.03
C PHE A 174 1.79 10.81 -6.44
N CYS A 175 2.67 10.81 -7.45
CA CYS A 175 2.27 10.92 -8.85
C CYS A 175 2.36 9.55 -9.55
N PRO A 176 1.22 8.93 -9.93
CA PRO A 176 1.21 7.73 -10.75
C PRO A 176 1.95 7.96 -12.07
N SER A 177 2.69 6.94 -12.55
CA SER A 177 3.29 6.99 -13.88
C SER A 177 2.20 6.92 -14.95
N THR A 178 1.90 8.06 -15.58
CA THR A 178 0.96 8.19 -16.69
C THR A 178 1.69 8.32 -18.02
N LYS A 179 1.00 7.99 -19.12
CA LYS A 179 1.50 8.29 -20.45
C LYS A 179 1.66 9.81 -20.59
N LEU A 180 2.62 10.23 -21.39
CA LEU A 180 2.78 11.63 -21.74
C LEU A 180 1.54 12.10 -22.51
N ASP A 181 0.95 13.21 -22.06
CA ASP A 181 -0.06 13.92 -22.84
C ASP A 181 0.67 14.91 -23.75
N ASP A 182 0.97 14.45 -24.97
CA ASP A 182 1.69 15.26 -25.95
C ASP A 182 0.93 16.55 -26.26
N ILE A 183 -0.39 16.48 -26.41
CA ILE A 183 -1.24 17.63 -26.76
C ILE A 183 -1.21 18.67 -25.64
N GLY A 184 -1.44 18.23 -24.40
CA GLY A 184 -1.37 19.10 -23.22
C GLY A 184 0.00 19.74 -23.07
N LEU A 185 1.09 18.96 -23.20
CA LEU A 185 2.45 19.48 -23.12
C LEU A 185 2.72 20.54 -24.20
N TYR A 186 2.34 20.30 -25.45
CA TYR A 186 2.55 21.28 -26.51
C TYR A 186 1.74 22.56 -26.25
N SER A 187 0.50 22.44 -25.78
CA SER A 187 -0.32 23.59 -25.39
C SER A 187 0.36 24.41 -24.28
N ASP A 188 0.86 23.76 -23.22
CA ASP A 188 1.54 24.41 -22.10
C ASP A 188 2.83 25.13 -22.53
N VAL A 189 3.59 24.49 -23.42
CA VAL A 189 4.84 25.03 -23.98
C VAL A 189 4.56 26.25 -24.84
N GLU A 190 3.54 26.23 -25.68
CA GLU A 190 3.13 27.40 -26.47
C GLU A 190 2.62 28.54 -25.58
N GLU A 191 1.89 28.24 -24.50
CA GLU A 191 1.51 29.25 -23.53
C GLU A 191 2.72 29.85 -22.78
N PHE A 192 3.72 29.05 -22.47
CA PHE A 192 5.00 29.54 -21.94
C PHE A 192 5.72 30.47 -22.92
N PHE A 193 5.78 30.13 -24.21
CA PHE A 193 6.35 31.00 -25.24
C PHE A 193 5.59 32.31 -25.38
N ARG A 194 4.26 32.26 -25.36
CA ARG A 194 3.40 33.45 -25.35
C ARG A 194 3.75 34.37 -24.17
N ARG A 195 3.92 33.82 -22.96
CA ARG A 195 4.33 34.59 -21.77
C ARG A 195 5.69 35.24 -21.93
N MET A 196 6.68 34.54 -22.50
CA MET A 196 7.99 35.14 -22.78
C MET A 196 7.91 36.27 -23.81
N ARG A 197 7.14 36.08 -24.89
CA ARG A 197 6.93 37.11 -25.91
C ARG A 197 6.25 38.34 -25.33
N LEU A 198 5.24 38.16 -24.47
CA LEU A 198 4.59 39.27 -23.78
C LEU A 198 5.58 40.02 -22.87
N LYS A 199 6.40 39.29 -22.11
CA LYS A 199 7.41 39.90 -21.23
C LYS A 199 8.44 40.72 -22.01
N GLU A 200 8.92 40.21 -23.14
CA GLU A 200 9.81 40.95 -24.05
C GLU A 200 9.11 42.18 -24.65
N TYR A 201 7.88 42.02 -25.15
CA TYR A 201 7.13 43.08 -25.81
C TYR A 201 6.87 44.29 -24.91
N PHE A 202 6.69 44.07 -23.60
CA PHE A 202 6.44 45.12 -22.63
C PHE A 202 7.69 45.61 -21.89
N HIS A 203 8.86 45.00 -22.10
CA HIS A 203 10.10 45.35 -21.39
C HIS A 203 10.51 46.82 -21.59
N ASP A 204 10.42 47.33 -22.82
CA ASP A 204 10.87 48.70 -23.14
C ASP A 204 9.76 49.75 -22.98
N LYS A 205 8.54 49.33 -22.60
CA LYS A 205 7.38 50.22 -22.42
C LYS A 205 7.22 50.72 -20.97
N GLU A 206 8.16 50.42 -20.08
CA GLU A 206 8.11 50.84 -18.67
C GLU A 206 8.85 52.17 -18.40
N SER A 207 9.72 52.64 -19.29
CA SER A 207 10.62 53.77 -19.01
C SER A 207 10.34 55.08 -19.77
N THR A 208 9.48 55.08 -20.79
CA THR A 208 9.12 56.30 -21.52
C THR A 208 7.65 56.29 -21.89
N GLU A 209 6.81 56.89 -21.06
CA GLU A 209 5.62 57.70 -21.42
C GLU A 209 4.64 57.80 -20.24
N THR A 210 4.58 59.00 -19.66
CA THR A 210 3.57 59.48 -18.69
C THR A 210 2.19 59.70 -19.34
N THR A 211 1.92 59.09 -20.49
CA THR A 211 0.62 59.15 -21.19
C THR A 211 0.12 57.73 -21.36
N MET A 212 -0.66 57.31 -20.37
CA MET A 212 -1.26 55.98 -20.24
C MET A 212 -2.13 55.60 -21.45
N ASP A 213 -1.56 54.91 -22.44
CA ASP A 213 -2.31 54.14 -23.44
C ASP A 213 -2.65 52.73 -22.91
N TYR A 214 -3.28 52.70 -21.73
CA TYR A 214 -3.73 51.47 -21.05
C TYR A 214 -4.84 50.73 -21.83
N ASN A 215 -5.49 51.41 -22.78
CA ASN A 215 -6.58 50.89 -23.60
C ASN A 215 -6.15 49.76 -24.56
N ASN A 216 -4.87 49.72 -24.95
CA ASN A 216 -4.36 48.73 -25.89
C ASN A 216 -3.87 47.42 -25.22
N ARG A 217 -3.66 47.40 -23.90
CA ARG A 217 -3.25 46.16 -23.19
C ARG A 217 -4.39 45.15 -22.99
N LYS A 218 -5.66 45.58 -23.08
CA LYS A 218 -6.81 44.80 -22.57
C LYS A 218 -7.88 44.42 -23.60
N LYS A 219 -7.76 44.83 -24.88
CA LYS A 219 -8.72 44.47 -25.95
C LYS A 219 -8.51 43.08 -26.58
N ASN A 220 -7.46 42.34 -26.21
CA ASN A 220 -7.27 40.96 -26.67
C ASN A 220 -6.66 40.12 -25.56
N THR A 221 -7.47 39.37 -24.82
CA THR A 221 -6.98 38.34 -23.87
C THR A 221 -6.12 37.27 -24.57
N ASN A 222 -6.30 37.13 -25.89
CA ASN A 222 -5.53 36.27 -26.78
C ASN A 222 -4.37 36.99 -27.49
N PHE A 223 -4.02 38.21 -27.10
CA PHE A 223 -2.91 38.93 -27.70
C PHE A 223 -1.61 38.13 -27.48
N SER A 224 -0.93 37.84 -28.60
CA SER A 224 0.42 37.31 -28.61
C SER A 224 1.25 38.16 -29.56
N PRO A 225 2.37 38.75 -29.12
CA PRO A 225 3.28 39.46 -30.00
C PRO A 225 3.75 38.56 -31.14
N ALA A 226 3.81 39.11 -32.36
CA ALA A 226 4.31 38.39 -33.53
C ALA A 226 5.80 38.03 -33.36
N PRO A 227 6.26 36.91 -33.95
CA PRO A 227 7.69 36.60 -34.05
C PRO A 227 8.43 37.63 -34.90
N GLY A 228 9.75 37.71 -34.72
CA GLY A 228 10.65 38.60 -35.47
C GLY A 228 11.07 39.88 -34.73
N ARG A 229 10.50 40.16 -33.54
CA ARG A 229 10.88 41.33 -32.72
C ARG A 229 12.25 41.17 -32.07
N ASN A 230 12.57 39.96 -31.65
CA ASN A 230 13.81 39.66 -30.95
C ASN A 230 14.37 38.32 -31.42
N ALA A 231 15.38 38.40 -32.29
CA ALA A 231 16.01 37.24 -32.91
C ALA A 231 16.59 36.25 -31.89
N LYS A 232 17.06 36.72 -30.72
CA LYS A 232 17.58 35.84 -29.65
C LYS A 232 16.46 35.06 -28.99
N LEU A 233 15.35 35.73 -28.68
CA LEU A 233 14.17 35.08 -28.11
C LEU A 233 13.54 34.08 -29.10
N ASP A 234 13.42 34.45 -30.37
CA ASP A 234 12.90 33.55 -31.41
C ASP A 234 13.79 32.32 -31.57
N SER A 235 15.11 32.50 -31.62
CA SER A 235 16.07 31.39 -31.67
C SER A 235 15.97 30.47 -30.45
N TYR A 236 15.79 31.04 -29.25
CA TYR A 236 15.55 30.27 -28.04
C TYR A 236 14.25 29.44 -28.11
N ILE A 237 13.15 30.07 -28.53
CA ILE A 237 11.84 29.41 -28.66
C ILE A 237 11.93 28.24 -29.66
N GLU A 238 12.50 28.47 -30.84
CA GLU A 238 12.66 27.42 -31.85
C GLU A 238 13.57 26.28 -31.37
N SER A 239 14.69 26.61 -30.72
CA SER A 239 15.58 25.61 -30.12
C SER A 239 14.85 24.78 -29.05
N PHE A 240 14.01 25.42 -28.24
CA PHE A 240 13.22 24.75 -27.21
C PHE A 240 12.14 23.85 -27.83
N ARG A 241 11.44 24.30 -28.88
CA ARG A 241 10.47 23.50 -29.65
C ARG A 241 11.11 22.23 -30.19
N LEU A 242 12.22 22.36 -30.92
CA LEU A 242 12.94 21.22 -31.49
C LEU A 242 13.41 20.25 -30.41
N ARG A 243 13.91 20.76 -29.28
CA ARG A 243 14.31 19.93 -28.15
C ARG A 243 13.12 19.19 -27.53
N THR A 244 11.98 19.85 -27.36
CA THR A 244 10.75 19.27 -26.80
C THR A 244 10.23 18.14 -27.69
N VAL A 245 10.16 18.35 -29.01
CA VAL A 245 9.80 17.31 -29.98
C VAL A 245 10.77 16.12 -29.95
N SER A 246 12.07 16.37 -29.86
CA SER A 246 13.06 15.30 -29.77
C SER A 246 12.91 14.48 -28.48
N LEU A 247 12.66 15.13 -27.34
CA LEU A 247 12.52 14.49 -26.04
C LEU A 247 11.24 13.67 -25.92
N THR A 248 10.11 14.22 -26.37
CA THR A 248 8.80 13.53 -26.42
C THR A 248 8.87 12.30 -27.32
N THR A 249 9.42 12.42 -28.53
CA THR A 249 9.60 11.29 -29.46
C THR A 249 10.44 10.18 -28.83
N LYS A 250 11.55 10.53 -28.17
CA LYS A 250 12.40 9.55 -27.45
C LYS A 250 11.69 8.93 -26.25
N GLN A 251 10.85 9.68 -25.54
CA GLN A 251 10.07 9.13 -24.42
C GLN A 251 8.99 8.18 -24.90
N ASN A 252 8.26 8.52 -25.97
CA ASN A 252 7.21 7.68 -26.55
C ASN A 252 7.75 6.35 -27.08
N GLN A 253 9.04 6.28 -27.45
CA GLN A 253 9.72 5.03 -27.83
C GLN A 253 10.18 4.18 -26.63
N LYS A 254 10.26 4.74 -25.42
CA LYS A 254 10.70 3.99 -24.24
C LYS A 254 9.56 3.16 -23.67
N LYS A 255 9.87 1.93 -23.27
CA LYS A 255 8.95 1.10 -22.48
C LYS A 255 8.71 1.78 -21.14
N MET A 256 7.44 2.11 -20.84
CA MET A 256 7.06 2.69 -19.57
C MET A 256 7.12 1.65 -18.44
N PHE A 257 7.70 2.03 -17.32
CA PHE A 257 7.62 1.28 -16.07
C PHE A 257 6.51 1.89 -15.22
N HIS A 258 5.54 1.08 -14.79
CA HIS A 258 4.51 1.53 -13.87
C HIS A 258 5.06 1.54 -12.43
N ASN A 259 4.87 2.66 -11.74
CA ASN A 259 5.20 2.79 -10.31
C ASN A 259 4.07 2.33 -9.38
N LEU A 260 3.02 1.73 -9.95
CA LEU A 260 1.88 1.12 -9.26
C LEU A 260 1.61 -0.27 -9.83
N SER A 261 1.22 -1.19 -8.96
CA SER A 261 0.66 -2.48 -9.37
C SER A 261 -0.78 -2.33 -9.90
N VAL A 262 -1.26 -3.35 -10.62
CA VAL A 262 -2.66 -3.40 -11.11
C VAL A 262 -3.66 -3.31 -9.96
N GLN A 263 -3.35 -3.95 -8.83
CA GLN A 263 -4.19 -3.93 -7.62
C GLN A 263 -4.24 -2.53 -7.00
N GLU A 264 -3.11 -1.82 -6.97
CA GLU A 264 -3.06 -0.44 -6.49
C GLU A 264 -3.79 0.53 -7.43
N GLN A 265 -3.74 0.32 -8.75
CA GLN A 265 -4.54 1.11 -9.70
C GLN A 265 -6.04 0.89 -9.53
N MET A 266 -6.46 -0.37 -9.32
CA MET A 266 -7.85 -0.69 -8.99
C MET A 266 -8.27 -0.02 -7.67
N ALA A 267 -7.42 -0.11 -6.64
CA ALA A 267 -7.66 0.53 -5.35
C ALA A 267 -7.84 2.06 -5.45
N ILE A 268 -7.08 2.74 -6.32
CA ILE A 268 -7.30 4.18 -6.57
C ILE A 268 -8.71 4.45 -7.11
N ASN A 269 -9.18 3.63 -8.05
CA ASN A 269 -10.52 3.78 -8.60
C ASN A 269 -11.61 3.43 -7.57
N ASP A 270 -11.39 2.38 -6.78
CA ASP A 270 -12.32 1.96 -5.73
C ASP A 270 -12.47 3.06 -4.67
N LEU A 271 -11.35 3.63 -4.19
CA LEU A 271 -11.33 4.75 -3.26
C LEU A 271 -11.96 6.01 -3.86
N LYS A 272 -11.68 6.32 -5.13
CA LYS A 272 -12.25 7.49 -5.82
C LYS A 272 -13.77 7.41 -5.95
N ASN A 273 -14.31 6.21 -6.16
CA ASN A 273 -15.75 5.98 -6.33
C ASN A 273 -16.47 5.70 -5.00
N ASN A 274 -15.74 5.60 -3.89
CA ASN A 274 -16.33 5.37 -2.58
C ASN A 274 -16.79 6.69 -1.95
N HIS A 275 -18.06 7.03 -2.15
CA HIS A 275 -18.67 8.24 -1.58
C HIS A 275 -18.96 8.15 -0.07
N ALA A 276 -18.85 6.97 0.54
CA ALA A 276 -19.08 6.79 1.98
C ALA A 276 -17.92 7.34 2.84
N ILE A 277 -16.73 7.49 2.25
CA ILE A 277 -15.55 8.01 2.92
C ILE A 277 -15.03 9.29 2.29
N THR A 278 -14.42 10.13 3.11
CA THR A 278 -13.72 11.35 2.72
C THR A 278 -12.25 11.20 3.08
N ILE A 279 -11.37 11.42 2.11
CA ILE A 279 -9.92 11.32 2.26
C ILE A 279 -9.32 12.73 2.14
N LYS A 280 -8.62 13.18 3.18
CA LYS A 280 -8.02 14.52 3.26
C LYS A 280 -6.62 14.48 3.89
N PRO A 281 -5.73 15.42 3.55
CA PRO A 281 -4.51 15.61 4.32
C PRO A 281 -4.87 16.14 5.71
N ALA A 282 -4.10 15.75 6.73
CA ALA A 282 -4.17 16.36 8.05
C ALA A 282 -3.69 17.82 7.99
N ASP A 283 -4.26 18.67 8.86
CA ASP A 283 -3.84 20.07 9.04
C ASP A 283 -2.33 20.19 9.38
N LYS A 284 -1.81 19.21 10.13
CA LYS A 284 -0.39 19.14 10.53
C LYS A 284 0.16 17.73 10.40
N GLY A 285 1.44 17.62 10.09
CA GLY A 285 2.18 16.35 10.14
C GLY A 285 2.11 15.47 8.89
N GLY A 286 1.51 15.95 7.78
CA GLY A 286 1.56 15.28 6.47
C GLY A 286 0.81 13.95 6.39
N ALA A 287 0.01 13.61 7.40
CA ALA A 287 -0.75 12.38 7.44
C ALA A 287 -1.95 12.41 6.48
N VAL A 288 -2.37 11.24 6.01
CA VAL A 288 -3.59 11.02 5.24
C VAL A 288 -4.68 10.56 6.20
N VAL A 289 -5.76 11.33 6.29
CA VAL A 289 -6.88 11.04 7.19
C VAL A 289 -8.07 10.55 6.39
N ILE A 290 -8.70 9.48 6.87
CA ILE A 290 -9.87 8.85 6.27
C ILE A 290 -11.00 8.92 7.28
N MET A 291 -12.13 9.47 6.86
CA MET A 291 -13.29 9.73 7.72
C MET A 291 -14.56 9.29 7.02
N ASN A 292 -15.61 8.95 7.77
CA ASN A 292 -16.93 8.80 7.18
C ASN A 292 -17.37 10.15 6.59
N THR A 293 -17.90 10.16 5.37
CA THR A 293 -18.35 11.40 4.70
C THR A 293 -19.45 12.10 5.49
N GLN A 294 -20.34 11.33 6.14
CA GLN A 294 -21.41 11.89 6.96
C GLN A 294 -20.88 12.63 8.20
N ASP A 295 -19.88 12.08 8.88
CA ASP A 295 -19.26 12.73 10.04
C ASP A 295 -18.53 14.02 9.63
N TYR A 296 -17.87 14.00 8.46
CA TYR A 296 -17.24 15.19 7.88
C TYR A 296 -18.25 16.31 7.58
N ILE A 297 -19.38 15.98 6.93
CA ILE A 297 -20.43 16.95 6.63
C ILE A 297 -21.04 17.49 7.93
N LYS A 298 -21.38 16.60 8.87
CA LYS A 298 -21.98 16.98 10.16
C LYS A 298 -21.11 17.94 10.95
N GLU A 299 -19.78 17.73 10.95
CA GLU A 299 -18.87 18.65 11.62
C GLU A 299 -18.82 20.02 10.92
N GLY A 300 -18.93 20.05 9.59
CA GLY A 300 -19.02 21.29 8.82
C GLY A 300 -20.28 22.07 9.16
N ASP A 301 -21.43 21.39 9.15
CA ASP A 301 -22.71 21.99 9.53
C ASP A 301 -22.68 22.48 10.97
N ARG A 302 -22.07 21.73 11.90
CA ARG A 302 -21.92 22.15 13.30
C ARG A 302 -21.13 23.46 13.43
N GLN A 303 -20.05 23.62 12.67
CA GLN A 303 -19.24 24.86 12.70
C GLN A 303 -19.95 26.04 12.01
N LEU A 304 -20.60 25.79 10.87
CA LEU A 304 -21.26 26.82 10.07
C LEU A 304 -22.61 27.26 10.65
N SER A 305 -23.20 26.47 11.55
CA SER A 305 -24.44 26.82 12.28
C SER A 305 -24.20 27.76 13.47
N ASP A 306 -22.95 28.20 13.72
CA ASP A 306 -22.67 29.19 14.75
C ASP A 306 -23.10 30.59 14.31
N ASP A 307 -24.33 30.96 14.66
CA ASP A 307 -24.95 32.26 14.35
C ASP A 307 -24.22 33.47 14.99
N LYS A 308 -23.25 33.23 15.88
CA LYS A 308 -22.38 34.29 16.41
C LYS A 308 -21.41 34.81 15.36
N TYR A 309 -20.92 33.93 14.47
CA TYR A 309 -19.89 34.25 13.48
C TYR A 309 -20.40 34.17 12.04
N TYR A 310 -21.42 33.35 11.79
CA TYR A 310 -21.97 33.10 10.47
C TYR A 310 -23.42 33.56 10.37
N ARG A 311 -23.85 33.88 9.15
CA ARG A 311 -25.24 34.17 8.83
C ARG A 311 -25.65 33.34 7.64
N LYS A 312 -26.70 32.54 7.78
CA LYS A 312 -27.27 31.79 6.67
C LYS A 312 -27.92 32.74 5.66
N LEU A 313 -27.58 32.58 4.39
CA LEU A 313 -28.24 33.27 3.28
C LEU A 313 -29.34 32.37 2.70
N ASN A 314 -30.42 32.99 2.24
CA ASN A 314 -31.56 32.28 1.66
C ASN A 314 -31.28 31.78 0.23
N GLU A 315 -30.35 32.44 -0.47
CA GLU A 315 -29.96 32.12 -1.84
C GLU A 315 -28.48 32.44 -2.08
N ASP A 316 -27.95 31.97 -3.21
CA ASP A 316 -26.59 32.25 -3.65
C ASP A 316 -26.47 33.71 -4.12
N PRO A 317 -25.73 34.58 -3.40
CA PRO A 317 -25.63 35.99 -3.73
C PRO A 317 -24.66 36.27 -4.88
N THR A 318 -24.02 35.25 -5.46
CA THR A 318 -22.95 35.42 -6.49
C THR A 318 -23.41 36.31 -7.64
N LYS A 319 -24.64 36.10 -8.14
CA LYS A 319 -25.20 36.92 -9.24
C LYS A 319 -25.45 38.36 -8.81
N GLU A 320 -26.04 38.55 -7.64
CA GLU A 320 -26.35 39.86 -7.08
C GLU A 320 -25.07 40.67 -6.86
N TYR A 321 -24.10 40.11 -6.13
CA TYR A 321 -22.82 40.76 -5.87
C TYR A 321 -22.03 41.03 -7.14
N THR A 322 -22.09 40.13 -8.14
CA THR A 322 -21.49 40.40 -9.46
C THR A 322 -22.16 41.59 -10.15
N SER A 323 -23.48 41.75 -10.04
CA SER A 323 -24.20 42.90 -10.58
C SER A 323 -23.81 44.20 -9.87
N GLN A 324 -23.84 44.20 -8.54
CA GLN A 324 -23.43 45.34 -7.72
C GLN A 324 -21.99 45.75 -8.00
N LEU A 325 -21.08 44.77 -8.13
CA LEU A 325 -19.69 45.02 -8.50
C LEU A 325 -19.56 45.65 -9.88
N ARG A 326 -20.33 45.19 -10.87
CA ARG A 326 -20.35 45.80 -12.22
C ARG A 326 -20.87 47.24 -12.18
N GLU A 327 -21.88 47.52 -11.39
CA GLU A 327 -22.41 48.89 -11.21
C GLU A 327 -21.41 49.80 -10.51
N LEU A 328 -20.78 49.31 -9.44
CA LEU A 328 -19.70 50.02 -8.76
C LEU A 328 -18.55 50.31 -9.72
N ILE A 329 -18.12 49.34 -10.53
CA ILE A 329 -17.08 49.53 -11.54
C ILE A 329 -17.46 50.58 -12.58
N LYS A 330 -18.73 50.68 -12.98
CA LYS A 330 -19.24 51.74 -13.88
C LYS A 330 -19.20 53.15 -13.28
N SER A 331 -19.21 53.28 -11.96
CA SER A 331 -19.12 54.59 -11.30
C SER A 331 -17.71 55.19 -11.30
N PHE A 332 -16.67 54.41 -11.61
CA PHE A 332 -15.31 54.90 -11.70
C PHE A 332 -15.03 55.61 -13.04
N PRO A 333 -14.02 56.50 -13.08
CA PRO A 333 -13.56 57.11 -14.32
C PRO A 333 -13.24 56.09 -15.42
N GLU A 334 -13.48 56.44 -16.68
CA GLU A 334 -13.49 55.52 -17.83
C GLU A 334 -12.19 54.71 -17.99
N ASN A 335 -11.04 55.32 -17.69
CA ASN A 335 -9.73 54.66 -17.68
C ASN A 335 -9.63 53.55 -16.62
N LEU A 336 -10.19 53.77 -15.42
CA LEU A 336 -10.20 52.79 -14.34
C LEU A 336 -11.33 51.76 -14.50
N HIS A 337 -12.46 52.17 -15.09
CA HIS A 337 -13.60 51.31 -15.41
C HIS A 337 -13.19 50.12 -16.28
N LEU A 338 -12.53 50.39 -17.42
CA LEU A 338 -12.07 49.36 -18.36
C LEU A 338 -11.03 48.42 -17.71
N GLU A 339 -10.22 48.96 -16.81
CA GLU A 339 -9.25 48.19 -16.05
C GLU A 339 -9.92 47.21 -15.09
N LEU A 340 -10.83 47.68 -14.25
CA LEU A 340 -11.48 46.85 -13.24
C LEU A 340 -12.46 45.86 -13.88
N GLN A 341 -13.13 46.23 -14.97
CA GLN A 341 -14.05 45.34 -15.68
C GLN A 341 -13.34 44.08 -16.21
N SER A 342 -12.07 44.20 -16.60
CA SER A 342 -11.24 43.06 -17.05
C SER A 342 -10.87 42.09 -15.93
N LEU A 343 -10.99 42.49 -14.66
CA LEU A 343 -10.71 41.66 -13.49
C LEU A 343 -11.93 40.85 -13.04
N ILE A 344 -13.13 41.15 -13.57
CA ILE A 344 -14.33 40.36 -13.27
C ILE A 344 -14.20 38.99 -13.94
N PRO A 345 -14.32 37.88 -13.18
CA PRO A 345 -14.36 36.55 -13.75
C PRO A 345 -15.49 36.40 -14.77
N THR A 346 -15.21 35.81 -15.93
CA THR A 346 -16.22 35.57 -16.98
C THR A 346 -17.38 34.70 -16.48
N SER A 347 -17.08 33.75 -15.60
CA SER A 347 -18.03 32.79 -15.03
C SER A 347 -17.85 32.72 -13.51
N PRO A 348 -18.41 33.68 -12.74
CA PRO A 348 -18.31 33.66 -11.29
C PRO A 348 -19.09 32.46 -10.72
N CYS A 349 -18.53 31.80 -9.71
CA CYS A 349 -19.12 30.66 -9.04
C CYS A 349 -19.00 30.79 -7.52
N MET A 350 -19.85 30.06 -6.80
CA MET A 350 -19.83 30.04 -5.34
C MET A 350 -18.51 29.47 -4.81
N GLY A 351 -18.05 30.02 -3.68
CA GLY A 351 -16.91 29.46 -2.95
C GLY A 351 -17.20 28.04 -2.46
N THR A 352 -16.22 27.15 -2.59
CA THR A 352 -16.32 25.78 -2.04
C THR A 352 -15.70 25.75 -0.65
N PHE A 353 -16.50 25.38 0.36
CA PHE A 353 -16.01 25.16 1.71
C PHE A 353 -15.46 23.72 1.85
N TYR A 354 -14.32 23.59 2.50
CA TYR A 354 -13.79 22.31 2.93
C TYR A 354 -12.98 22.48 4.22
N MET A 355 -12.89 21.40 5.00
CA MET A 355 -12.12 21.33 6.23
C MET A 355 -10.94 20.36 6.09
N LEU A 356 -9.87 20.65 6.83
CA LEU A 356 -8.77 19.73 7.06
C LEU A 356 -8.84 19.18 8.49
N PRO A 357 -8.79 17.86 8.69
CA PRO A 357 -8.81 17.28 10.02
C PRO A 357 -7.54 17.60 10.80
N LYS A 358 -7.73 18.03 12.05
CA LYS A 358 -6.64 18.24 12.99
C LYS A 358 -6.46 16.99 13.85
N ILE A 359 -5.34 16.32 13.66
CA ILE A 359 -4.94 15.17 14.48
C ILE A 359 -4.04 15.63 15.62
N HIS A 360 -4.32 15.18 16.84
CA HIS A 360 -3.43 15.34 17.98
C HIS A 360 -2.54 14.10 18.09
N LYS A 361 -1.30 14.27 18.57
CA LYS A 361 -0.48 13.11 18.95
C LYS A 361 -1.17 12.43 20.13
N ALA A 362 -1.53 11.16 19.96
CA ALA A 362 -1.95 10.31 21.06
C ALA A 362 -0.76 10.00 21.98
#